data_AF-A0ABD3HJY2-F1
#
_entry.id   AF-A0ABD3HJY2-F1
#
_cell.length_a   1.000
_cell.length_b   1.000
_cell.length_c   1.000
_cell.angle_alpha   90.00
_cell.angle_beta   90.00
_cell.angle_gamma   90.00
#
_symmetry.space_group_name_H-M   'P 1'
#
loop_
_entity.id
_entity.type
_entity.pdbx_description
1 polymer ?
#
loop_
_entity_poly.entity_id
_entity_poly.type
_entity_poly.pdbx_seq_one_letter_code
_entity_poly.pdbx_strand_id
1 'polypeptide(L)'
;MTKIIKEMLPPDVRVAKDAQDLLVECCVEFINLISSESNEICSKEEKRTIAPEHVLRALEILGFGEYIGEVQAAYEQHRFETLDSPKAGGRWGHKEPVPGGMTEEEAIAAQQRMFAEARARMNSGGGVSASSVQQSGSDLD
;
A
#
# COMPACT_ATOMS: atom_id res chain seq x y z
N MET A 1 -21.66 0.45 8.49
CA MET A 1 -22.23 0.02 9.78
C MET A 1 -23.32 -1.05 9.62
N THR A 2 -24.39 -0.83 8.84
CA THR A 2 -25.51 -1.79 8.69
C THR A 2 -25.10 -3.22 8.30
N LYS A 3 -24.07 -3.40 7.45
CA LYS A 3 -23.58 -4.74 7.08
C LYS A 3 -23.00 -5.49 8.30
N ILE A 4 -22.13 -4.84 9.05
CA ILE A 4 -21.50 -5.38 10.27
C ILE A 4 -22.57 -5.76 11.30
N ILE A 5 -23.54 -4.87 11.55
CA ILE A 5 -24.63 -5.15 12.49
C ILE A 5 -25.40 -6.41 12.10
N LYS A 6 -25.69 -6.60 10.80
CA LYS A 6 -26.39 -7.79 10.30
C LYS A 6 -25.54 -9.06 10.39
N GLU A 7 -24.24 -8.97 10.22
CA GLU A 7 -23.32 -10.11 10.35
C GLU A 7 -23.14 -10.54 11.81
N MET A 8 -23.31 -9.62 12.76
CA MET A 8 -23.22 -9.88 14.20
C MET A 8 -24.52 -10.37 14.85
N LEU A 9 -25.64 -10.37 14.11
CA LEU A 9 -26.96 -10.72 14.63
C LEU A 9 -27.57 -11.90 13.85
N PRO A 10 -28.46 -12.68 14.47
CA PRO A 10 -29.24 -13.69 13.76
C PRO A 10 -30.06 -13.09 12.60
N PRO A 11 -30.30 -13.85 11.51
CA PRO A 11 -30.92 -13.33 10.28
C PRO A 11 -32.33 -12.72 10.46
N ASP A 12 -33.05 -13.12 11.50
CA ASP A 12 -34.41 -12.73 11.81
C ASP A 12 -34.51 -11.50 12.74
N VAL A 13 -33.38 -11.03 13.28
CA VAL A 13 -33.36 -9.86 14.16
C VAL A 13 -33.40 -8.57 13.34
N ARG A 14 -34.37 -7.71 13.67
CA ARG A 14 -34.50 -6.37 13.09
C ARG A 14 -33.95 -5.33 14.06
N VAL A 15 -33.12 -4.43 13.55
CA VAL A 15 -32.57 -3.30 14.31
C VAL A 15 -33.28 -2.02 13.89
N ALA A 16 -33.80 -1.27 14.86
CA ALA A 16 -34.43 0.02 14.62
C ALA A 16 -33.47 1.00 13.92
N LYS A 17 -34.01 1.92 13.11
CA LYS A 17 -33.18 2.90 12.40
C LYS A 17 -32.41 3.78 13.38
N ASP A 18 -33.08 4.32 14.38
CA ASP A 18 -32.48 5.19 15.40
C ASP A 18 -31.33 4.50 16.15
N ALA A 19 -31.43 3.18 16.39
CA ALA A 19 -30.36 2.41 17.00
C ALA A 19 -29.16 2.22 16.05
N GLN A 20 -29.40 2.07 14.74
CA GLN A 20 -28.31 2.03 13.75
C GLN A 20 -27.61 3.39 13.65
N ASP A 21 -28.36 4.49 13.67
CA ASP A 21 -27.81 5.84 13.62
C ASP A 21 -27.00 6.13 14.88
N LEU A 22 -27.49 5.74 16.07
CA LEU A 22 -26.74 5.82 17.33
C LEU A 22 -25.43 5.01 17.28
N LEU A 23 -25.44 3.80 16.74
CA LEU A 23 -24.22 2.99 16.61
C LEU A 23 -23.17 3.65 15.70
N VAL A 24 -23.61 4.38 14.66
CA VAL A 24 -22.71 5.17 13.81
C VAL A 24 -22.07 6.29 14.62
N GLU A 25 -22.85 7.02 15.42
CA GLU A 25 -22.34 8.07 16.31
C GLU A 25 -21.35 7.50 17.34
N CYS A 26 -21.67 6.36 17.96
CA CYS A 26 -20.76 5.68 18.88
C CYS A 26 -19.44 5.29 18.22
N CYS A 27 -19.43 4.88 16.95
CA CYS A 27 -18.19 4.55 16.25
C CYS A 27 -17.33 5.77 15.95
N VAL A 28 -17.95 6.92 15.66
CA VAL A 28 -17.21 8.18 15.53
C VAL A 28 -16.59 8.56 16.87
N GLU A 29 -17.37 8.47 17.94
CA GLU A 29 -16.88 8.78 19.27
C GLU A 29 -15.80 7.81 19.75
N PHE A 30 -15.89 6.53 19.38
CA PHE A 30 -14.84 5.55 19.63
C PHE A 30 -13.52 5.97 18.98
N ILE A 31 -13.54 6.42 17.72
CA ILE A 31 -12.34 6.91 17.04
C ILE A 31 -11.78 8.14 17.77
N ASN A 32 -12.65 9.08 18.19
CA ASN A 32 -12.24 10.27 18.93
C ASN A 32 -11.58 9.91 20.27
N LEU A 33 -12.18 8.98 21.01
CA LEU A 33 -11.67 8.48 22.29
C LEU A 33 -10.26 7.89 22.14
N ILE A 34 -10.09 6.92 21.22
CA ILE A 34 -8.78 6.29 20.99
C ILE A 34 -7.77 7.34 20.53
N SER A 35 -8.16 8.25 19.63
CA SER A 35 -7.27 9.30 19.12
C SER A 35 -6.83 10.26 20.21
N SER A 36 -7.74 10.67 21.10
CA SER A 36 -7.45 11.55 22.22
C SER A 36 -6.47 10.92 23.20
N GLU A 37 -6.73 9.67 23.62
CA GLU A 37 -5.85 8.95 24.55
C GLU A 37 -4.47 8.69 23.93
N SER A 38 -4.43 8.28 22.66
CA SER A 38 -3.17 8.09 21.92
C SER A 38 -2.37 9.39 21.80
N ASN A 39 -3.05 10.52 21.60
CA ASN A 39 -2.42 11.84 21.55
C ASN A 39 -1.87 12.26 22.91
N GLU A 40 -2.58 11.97 24.00
CA GLU A 40 -2.12 12.24 25.35
C GLU A 40 -0.84 11.42 25.67
N ILE A 41 -0.82 10.13 25.34
CA ILE A 41 0.38 9.28 25.49
C ILE A 41 1.55 9.82 24.64
N CYS A 42 1.30 10.14 23.38
CA CYS A 42 2.30 10.71 22.48
C CYS A 42 2.91 12.00 23.05
N SER A 43 2.06 12.87 23.60
CA SER A 43 2.46 14.15 24.16
C SER A 43 3.27 13.98 25.45
N LYS A 44 2.89 13.01 26.30
CA LYS A 44 3.64 12.62 27.52
C LYS A 44 5.03 12.10 27.20
N GLU A 45 5.21 11.46 26.03
CA GLU A 45 6.53 11.01 25.54
C GLU A 45 7.31 12.09 24.78
N GLU A 46 6.87 13.37 24.82
CA GLU A 46 7.49 14.51 24.12
C GLU A 46 7.60 14.32 22.59
N LYS A 47 6.75 13.47 21.99
CA LYS A 47 6.71 13.21 20.55
C LYS A 47 5.63 14.06 19.88
N ARG A 48 5.89 14.44 18.62
CA ARG A 48 4.95 15.22 17.78
C ARG A 48 4.09 14.36 16.86
N THR A 49 4.44 13.10 16.69
CA THR A 49 3.78 12.18 15.77
C THR A 49 3.31 10.96 16.54
N ILE A 50 2.01 10.67 16.45
CA ILE A 50 1.42 9.48 17.06
C ILE A 50 1.95 8.26 16.32
N ALA A 51 2.65 7.40 17.06
CA ALA A 51 3.17 6.14 16.57
C ALA A 51 2.23 4.99 16.95
N PRO A 52 2.31 3.83 16.27
CA PRO A 52 1.44 2.68 16.52
C PRO A 52 1.45 2.21 17.98
N GLU A 53 2.60 2.32 18.66
CA GLU A 53 2.76 1.89 20.04
C GLU A 53 1.93 2.76 21.01
N HIS A 54 1.69 4.03 20.66
CA HIS A 54 0.82 4.90 21.45
C HIS A 54 -0.64 4.44 21.37
N VAL A 55 -1.10 3.95 20.20
CA VAL A 55 -2.45 3.41 20.00
C VAL A 55 -2.64 2.11 20.77
N LEU A 56 -1.63 1.22 20.73
CA LEU A 56 -1.68 -0.05 21.48
C LEU A 56 -1.78 0.21 22.99
N ARG A 57 -1.01 1.17 23.51
CA ARG A 57 -1.09 1.56 24.93
C ARG A 57 -2.41 2.24 25.28
N ALA A 58 -2.97 3.06 24.39
CA ALA A 58 -4.29 3.66 24.58
C ALA A 58 -5.37 2.58 24.74
N LEU A 59 -5.35 1.53 23.91
CA LEU A 59 -6.27 0.40 24.03
C LEU A 59 -6.14 -0.31 25.38
N GLU A 60 -4.91 -0.51 25.86
CA GLU A 60 -4.62 -1.09 27.18
C GLU A 60 -5.20 -0.24 28.33
N ILE A 61 -4.96 1.08 28.31
CA ILE A 61 -5.43 2.02 29.34
C ILE A 61 -6.95 2.12 29.37
N LEU A 62 -7.59 2.14 28.20
CA LEU A 62 -9.04 2.23 28.06
C LEU A 62 -9.77 0.89 28.32
N GLY A 63 -9.02 -0.18 28.57
CA GLY A 63 -9.57 -1.50 28.91
C GLY A 63 -9.92 -2.39 27.70
N PHE A 64 -9.47 -2.05 26.50
CA PHE A 64 -9.67 -2.81 25.27
C PHE A 64 -8.51 -3.78 24.97
N GLY A 65 -7.90 -4.35 26.00
CA GLY A 65 -6.72 -5.23 25.87
C GLY A 65 -6.96 -6.45 24.97
N GLU A 66 -8.20 -6.94 24.90
CA GLU A 66 -8.58 -8.06 24.03
C GLU A 66 -8.44 -7.76 22.52
N TYR A 67 -8.42 -6.48 22.12
CA TYR A 67 -8.27 -6.08 20.72
C TYR A 67 -6.81 -5.98 20.27
N ILE A 68 -5.86 -5.95 21.21
CA ILE A 68 -4.44 -5.68 20.90
C ILE A 68 -3.86 -6.69 19.92
N GLY A 69 -4.16 -7.98 20.08
CA GLY A 69 -3.63 -9.03 19.21
C GLY A 69 -4.04 -8.86 17.75
N GLU A 70 -5.33 -8.62 17.51
CA GLU A 70 -5.88 -8.39 16.15
C GLU A 70 -5.33 -7.10 15.54
N VAL A 71 -5.23 -6.02 16.33
CA VAL A 71 -4.69 -4.73 15.87
C VAL A 71 -3.21 -4.84 15.50
N GLN A 72 -2.42 -5.57 16.29
CA GLN A 72 -1.01 -5.83 15.99
C GLN A 72 -0.84 -6.65 14.70
N ALA A 73 -1.62 -7.73 14.54
CA ALA A 73 -1.58 -8.54 13.33
C ALA A 73 -1.93 -7.71 12.07
N ALA A 74 -2.97 -6.87 12.14
CA ALA A 74 -3.34 -5.97 11.06
C ALA A 74 -2.23 -4.95 10.73
N TYR A 75 -1.55 -4.43 11.76
CA TYR A 75 -0.42 -3.52 11.59
C TYR A 75 0.77 -4.20 10.91
N GLU A 76 1.14 -5.41 11.34
CA GLU A 76 2.22 -6.20 10.75
C GLU A 76 1.96 -6.52 9.28
N GLN A 77 0.74 -6.95 8.96
CA GLN A 77 0.32 -7.20 7.58
C GLN A 77 0.47 -5.94 6.71
N HIS A 78 -0.01 -4.79 7.20
CA HIS A 78 0.14 -3.52 6.48
C HIS A 78 1.61 -3.13 6.30
N ARG A 79 2.47 -3.35 7.30
CA ARG A 79 3.92 -3.09 7.17
C ARG A 79 4.53 -3.95 6.08
N PHE A 80 4.18 -5.23 6.04
CA PHE A 80 4.68 -6.16 5.02
C PHE A 80 4.29 -5.68 3.62
N GLU A 81 3.01 -5.38 3.39
CA GLU A 81 2.48 -4.93 2.10
C GLU A 81 3.09 -3.59 1.63
N THR A 82 3.38 -2.69 2.56
CA THR A 82 3.94 -1.37 2.24
C THR A 82 5.46 -1.39 2.04
N LEU A 83 6.18 -2.29 2.71
CA LEU A 83 7.62 -2.47 2.55
C LEU A 83 7.98 -3.28 1.29
N ASP A 84 7.15 -4.24 0.90
CA ASP A 84 7.34 -5.08 -0.31
C ASP A 84 6.79 -4.42 -1.59
N SER A 85 6.20 -3.22 -1.46
CA SER A 85 5.73 -2.45 -2.61
C SER A 85 6.91 -1.74 -3.31
N PRO A 86 7.15 -1.98 -4.62
CA PRO A 86 8.19 -1.28 -5.39
C PRO A 86 7.99 0.25 -5.48
N LYS A 87 6.86 0.77 -4.98
CA LYS A 87 6.50 2.19 -4.98
C LYS A 87 6.96 2.96 -3.73
N ALA A 88 7.57 2.29 -2.75
CA ALA A 88 8.14 2.94 -1.56
C ALA A 88 9.49 3.66 -1.82
N GLY A 89 10.09 3.54 -3.01
CA GLY A 89 11.34 4.21 -3.40
C GLY A 89 11.18 5.66 -3.89
N GLY A 90 10.18 6.39 -3.39
CA GLY A 90 9.71 7.63 -4.03
C GLY A 90 9.71 8.88 -3.17
N ARG A 91 10.42 8.94 -2.04
CA ARG A 91 10.45 10.17 -1.22
C ARG A 91 11.81 10.40 -0.54
N TRP A 92 12.53 11.36 -1.10
CA TRP A 92 13.63 12.15 -0.51
C TRP A 92 14.98 11.43 -0.29
N GLY A 93 15.87 11.61 -1.28
CA GLY A 93 17.22 12.08 -0.98
C GLY A 93 18.29 11.08 -0.55
N HIS A 94 18.10 9.78 -0.77
CA HIS A 94 19.21 8.84 -0.70
C HIS A 94 19.51 8.28 -2.09
N LYS A 95 20.76 8.38 -2.50
CA LYS A 95 21.33 7.73 -3.68
C LYS A 95 21.05 6.24 -3.51
N GLU A 96 20.01 5.72 -4.18
CA GLU A 96 19.76 4.29 -4.26
C GLU A 96 21.04 3.64 -4.80
N PRO A 97 21.68 2.72 -4.03
CA PRO A 97 22.78 1.96 -4.58
C PRO A 97 22.21 1.09 -5.70
N VAL A 98 22.91 1.12 -6.83
CA VAL A 98 22.60 0.33 -8.02
C VAL A 98 22.31 -1.13 -7.59
N PRO A 99 21.18 -1.74 -8.00
CA PRO A 99 20.90 -3.12 -7.65
C PRO A 99 22.03 -4.04 -8.14
N GLY A 100 22.66 -4.78 -7.22
CA GLY A 100 23.70 -5.76 -7.55
C GLY A 100 25.13 -5.44 -7.09
N GLY A 101 25.34 -4.40 -6.27
CA GLY A 101 26.69 -4.07 -5.77
C GLY A 101 27.62 -3.48 -6.84
N MET A 102 27.06 -3.10 -7.99
CA MET A 102 27.76 -2.38 -9.05
C MET A 102 28.03 -0.95 -8.59
N THR A 103 29.23 -0.47 -8.89
CA THR A 103 29.59 0.93 -8.66
C THR A 103 28.76 1.84 -9.58
N GLU A 104 28.62 3.11 -9.20
CA GLU A 104 27.89 4.11 -9.99
C GLU A 104 28.39 4.21 -11.44
N GLU A 105 29.69 4.01 -11.65
CA GLU A 105 30.33 4.01 -12.97
C GLU A 105 29.86 2.83 -13.84
N GLU A 106 29.80 1.62 -13.27
CA GLU A 106 29.36 0.42 -13.99
C GLU A 106 27.88 0.51 -14.39
N ALA A 107 27.05 1.11 -13.55
CA ALA A 107 25.64 1.32 -13.84
C ALA A 107 25.42 2.33 -14.97
N ILE A 108 26.16 3.44 -14.98
CA ILE A 108 26.09 4.44 -16.03
C ILE A 108 26.56 3.84 -17.36
N ALA A 109 27.64 3.06 -17.34
CA ALA A 109 28.15 2.38 -18.53
C ALA A 109 27.12 1.37 -19.09
N ALA A 110 26.46 0.59 -18.21
CA ALA A 110 25.40 -0.33 -18.62
C ALA A 110 24.20 0.41 -19.22
N GLN A 111 23.73 1.48 -18.59
CA GLN A 111 22.62 2.29 -19.09
C GLN A 111 22.96 2.96 -20.43
N GLN A 112 24.16 3.53 -20.56
CA GLN A 112 24.63 4.14 -21.82
C GLN A 112 24.76 3.09 -22.93
N ARG A 113 25.25 1.89 -22.62
CA ARG A 113 25.32 0.78 -23.58
C ARG A 113 23.93 0.36 -24.05
N MET A 114 22.96 0.24 -23.13
CA MET A 114 21.58 -0.08 -23.50
C MET A 114 20.98 1.00 -24.42
N PHE A 115 21.20 2.29 -24.12
CA PHE A 115 20.74 3.38 -24.99
C PHE A 115 21.45 3.41 -26.33
N ALA A 116 22.76 3.15 -26.36
CA ALA A 116 23.53 3.07 -27.59
C ALA A 116 23.07 1.90 -28.48
N GLU A 117 22.81 0.74 -27.88
CA GLU A 117 22.29 -0.44 -28.59
C GLU A 117 20.88 -0.18 -29.14
N ALA A 118 20.00 0.43 -28.35
CA ALA A 118 18.66 0.82 -28.81
C ALA A 118 18.73 1.84 -29.97
N ARG A 119 19.60 2.85 -29.87
CA ARG A 119 19.84 3.82 -30.96
C ARG A 119 20.42 3.15 -32.19
N ALA A 120 21.33 2.18 -32.04
CA ALA A 120 21.90 1.44 -33.15
C ALA A 120 20.84 0.61 -33.88
N ARG A 121 19.94 -0.05 -33.16
CA ARG A 121 18.78 -0.77 -33.75
C ARG A 121 17.83 0.16 -34.49
N MET A 122 17.65 1.39 -34.00
CA MET A 122 16.81 2.40 -34.64
C MET A 122 17.47 3.00 -35.89
N ASN A 123 18.79 3.17 -35.87
CA ASN A 123 19.58 3.70 -36.97
C ASN A 123 19.90 2.64 -38.05
N SER A 124 19.91 1.35 -37.70
CA SER A 124 20.11 0.24 -38.65
C SER A 124 18.84 -0.14 -39.43
N GLY A 125 17.78 0.67 -39.38
CA GLY A 125 16.65 0.55 -40.30
C GLY A 125 15.72 -0.64 -40.04
N GLY A 126 15.19 -0.76 -38.82
CA GLY A 126 14.10 -1.67 -38.48
C GLY A 126 12.85 -0.91 -38.04
N GLY A 127 12.27 -0.11 -38.93
CA GLY A 127 10.91 0.37 -38.74
C GLY A 127 9.98 -0.83 -38.55
N VAL A 128 9.08 -0.73 -37.57
CA VAL A 128 7.92 -1.62 -37.48
C VAL A 128 7.27 -1.76 -38.85
N SER A 129 7.31 -2.96 -39.45
CA SER A 129 6.38 -3.29 -40.53
C SER A 129 5.00 -3.39 -39.91
N ALA A 130 4.22 -2.30 -40.05
CA ALA A 130 2.78 -2.40 -40.07
C ALA A 130 2.38 -3.19 -41.33
N SER A 131 2.05 -4.47 -41.12
CA SER A 131 1.10 -5.34 -41.83
C SER A 131 0.90 -5.20 -43.35
N SER A 132 1.22 -6.26 -44.11
CA SER A 132 0.34 -6.75 -45.19
C SER A 132 0.67 -8.20 -45.63
N VAL A 133 -0.32 -9.07 -45.36
CA VAL A 133 -0.70 -10.31 -46.03
C VAL A 133 0.18 -10.79 -47.20
N GLN A 134 0.78 -11.97 -47.05
CA GLN A 134 1.18 -12.84 -48.16
C GLN A 134 0.44 -14.16 -48.03
N GLN A 135 -0.50 -14.41 -48.94
CA GLN A 135 -0.84 -15.78 -49.34
C GLN A 135 -0.67 -15.86 -50.85
N SER A 136 0.40 -16.55 -51.24
CA SER A 136 0.75 -16.97 -52.58
C SER A 136 -0.23 -18.02 -53.09
N GLY A 137 -0.67 -17.89 -54.35
CA GLY A 137 -1.36 -18.96 -55.06
C GLY A 137 -1.54 -18.61 -56.53
N SER A 138 -0.54 -18.90 -57.35
CA SER A 138 -0.76 -19.16 -58.77
C SER A 138 0.37 -20.04 -59.31
N ASP A 139 0.01 -21.29 -59.52
CA ASP A 139 0.66 -22.29 -60.36
C ASP A 139 0.96 -21.78 -61.78
N LEU A 140 2.01 -22.32 -62.37
CA LEU A 140 2.22 -22.42 -63.83
C LEU A 140 3.17 -23.61 -64.06
N ASP A 141 2.61 -24.82 -64.08
CA ASP A 141 2.45 -25.67 -65.28
C ASP A 141 1.72 -26.98 -64.90
#